data_AF-A0A7Y7SU16-F1
#
_entry.id   AF-A0A7Y7SU16-F1
#
_cell.length_a   1.000
_cell.length_b   1.000
_cell.length_c   1.000
_cell.angle_alpha   90.00
_cell.angle_beta   90.00
_cell.angle_gamma   90.00
#
_symmetry.space_group_name_H-M   'P 1'
#
loop_
_entity.id
_entity.type
_entity.pdbx_description
1 polymer ?
#
loop_
_entity_poly.entity_id
_entity_poly.type
_entity_poly.pdbx_seq_one_letter_code
_entity_poly.pdbx_strand_id
1 'polypeptide(L)'
;MNKMILSMLLIPWLSYAGSPGGICLFVQPTTNAKNIKYVFDGYFRNYYGVVNPKTPSCTPDDYVPYIDIVYLNTIPKNIDNKLMDDAISSDLSRTELAKKLNGFQYDQVSSFNGAMIYDLEDDNVIIYTFDVSSPNEMRKTIIKREKLISSDDMGYAICKSIEGKILPSEL
;
A
#
# COMPACT_ATOMS: atom_id res chain seq x y z
N MET A 1 -43.64 38.39 32.55
CA MET A 1 -44.12 37.35 31.61
C MET A 1 -42.91 36.60 31.08
N ASN A 2 -42.63 35.43 31.66
CA ASN A 2 -41.49 34.59 31.32
C ASN A 2 -41.64 34.01 29.91
N LYS A 3 -40.67 34.29 29.02
CA LYS A 3 -40.47 33.49 27.82
C LYS A 3 -39.40 32.45 28.12
N MET A 4 -39.85 31.23 28.31
CA MET A 4 -39.06 30.01 28.47
C MET A 4 -38.34 29.75 27.14
N ILE A 5 -37.04 30.04 27.07
CA ILE A 5 -36.22 29.73 25.90
C ILE A 5 -35.84 28.25 26.02
N LEU A 6 -36.52 27.42 25.22
CA LEU A 6 -36.19 26.00 25.04
C LEU A 6 -34.86 25.92 24.27
N SER A 7 -33.76 25.83 25.01
CA SER A 7 -32.42 25.61 24.45
C SER A 7 -32.35 24.19 23.89
N MET A 8 -32.48 24.09 22.56
CA MET A 8 -32.31 22.85 21.82
C MET A 8 -30.82 22.50 21.83
N LEU A 9 -30.41 21.59 22.73
CA LEU A 9 -29.10 20.97 22.75
C LEU A 9 -28.94 20.11 21.49
N LEU A 10 -28.39 20.71 20.43
CA LEU A 10 -27.82 19.99 19.30
C LEU A 10 -26.55 19.29 19.81
N ILE A 11 -26.67 17.99 20.13
CA ILE A 11 -25.51 17.12 20.34
C ILE A 11 -24.86 16.95 18.96
N PRO A 12 -23.64 17.47 18.72
CA PRO A 12 -22.95 17.11 17.49
C PRO A 12 -22.69 15.62 17.57
N TRP A 13 -23.35 14.86 16.69
CA TRP A 13 -22.90 13.53 16.33
C TRP A 13 -21.47 13.72 15.84
N LEU A 14 -20.51 13.42 16.72
CA LEU A 14 -19.12 13.20 16.33
C LEU A 14 -19.14 11.98 15.42
N SER A 15 -19.45 12.22 14.15
CA SER A 15 -19.07 11.34 13.07
C SER A 15 -17.55 11.32 13.12
N TYR A 16 -16.99 10.30 13.77
CA TYR A 16 -15.65 9.84 13.45
C TYR A 16 -15.71 9.34 12.01
N ALA A 17 -15.76 10.29 11.07
CA ALA A 17 -15.25 10.04 9.75
C ALA A 17 -13.78 9.71 9.98
N GLY A 18 -13.43 8.43 9.85
CA GLY A 18 -12.04 8.05 9.67
C GLY A 18 -11.45 9.00 8.64
N SER A 19 -10.26 9.52 8.94
CA SER A 19 -9.55 10.43 8.04
C SER A 19 -9.72 9.93 6.60
N PRO A 20 -10.10 10.77 5.63
CA PRO A 20 -10.24 10.38 4.22
C PRO A 20 -8.91 9.96 3.58
N GLY A 21 -7.87 9.70 4.39
CA GLY A 21 -6.57 9.23 3.96
C GLY A 21 -6.71 7.87 3.33
N GLY A 22 -6.56 7.83 2.03
CA GLY A 22 -6.47 6.63 1.22
C GLY A 22 -5.27 5.77 1.61
N ILE A 23 -5.04 4.75 0.79
CA ILE A 23 -4.17 3.65 1.18
C ILE A 23 -2.73 4.12 1.37
N CYS A 24 -2.15 3.79 2.53
CA CYS A 24 -0.74 3.91 2.84
C CYS A 24 -0.05 2.56 2.53
N LEU A 25 0.75 2.53 1.47
CA LEU A 25 1.45 1.33 1.01
C LEU A 25 2.96 1.42 1.34
N PHE A 26 3.46 0.41 2.04
CA PHE A 26 4.90 0.20 2.20
C PHE A 26 5.44 -0.53 0.96
N VAL A 27 6.41 0.07 0.25
CA VAL A 27 6.96 -0.52 -0.98
C VAL A 27 8.47 -0.63 -0.87
N GLN A 28 9.02 -1.84 -0.82
CA GLN A 28 10.46 -2.06 -0.72
C GLN A 28 10.94 -3.29 -1.51
N PRO A 29 12.17 -3.26 -2.05
CA PRO A 29 12.79 -4.45 -2.65
C PRO A 29 13.30 -5.41 -1.56
N THR A 30 13.40 -6.69 -1.90
CA THR A 30 14.34 -7.61 -1.24
C THR A 30 15.79 -7.21 -1.51
N THR A 31 16.74 -7.89 -0.88
CA THR A 31 18.17 -7.72 -1.18
C THR A 31 18.50 -7.98 -2.65
N ASN A 32 17.88 -8.97 -3.30
CA ASN A 32 18.19 -9.31 -4.70
C ASN A 32 17.62 -8.30 -5.71
N ALA A 33 16.56 -7.58 -5.35
CA ALA A 33 15.90 -6.61 -6.22
C ALA A 33 16.34 -5.15 -5.99
N LYS A 34 17.32 -4.89 -5.13
CA LYS A 34 17.78 -3.51 -4.84
C LYS A 34 18.22 -2.74 -6.08
N ASN A 35 18.82 -3.43 -7.05
CA ASN A 35 19.29 -2.81 -8.29
C ASN A 35 18.16 -2.24 -9.15
N ILE A 36 16.92 -2.74 -9.03
CA ILE A 36 15.76 -2.26 -9.79
C ILE A 36 14.85 -1.32 -8.98
N LYS A 37 15.25 -0.95 -7.76
CA LYS A 37 14.44 -0.08 -6.88
C LYS A 37 14.04 1.23 -7.53
N TYR A 38 14.95 1.84 -8.27
CA TYR A 38 14.71 3.11 -8.95
C TYR A 38 13.56 3.05 -9.97
N VAL A 39 13.29 1.87 -10.55
CA VAL A 39 12.18 1.66 -11.50
C VAL A 39 10.85 1.72 -10.77
N PHE A 40 10.72 0.99 -9.65
CA PHE A 40 9.54 1.03 -8.79
C PHE A 40 9.31 2.42 -8.19
N ASP A 41 10.37 3.03 -7.65
CA ASP A 41 10.29 4.39 -7.10
C ASP A 41 9.84 5.41 -8.15
N GLY A 42 10.40 5.32 -9.37
CA GLY A 42 10.04 6.19 -10.49
C GLY A 42 8.59 5.98 -10.92
N TYR A 43 8.12 4.74 -10.97
CA TYR A 43 6.74 4.42 -11.32
C TYR A 43 5.77 5.01 -10.29
N PHE A 44 5.94 4.71 -9.01
CA PHE A 44 5.03 5.20 -7.97
C PHE A 44 4.99 6.74 -7.90
N ARG A 45 6.12 7.41 -8.10
CA ARG A 45 6.17 8.89 -8.13
C ARG A 45 5.45 9.51 -9.34
N ASN A 46 5.39 8.80 -10.47
CA ASN A 46 4.79 9.32 -11.71
C ASN A 46 3.29 9.01 -11.82
N TYR A 47 2.85 7.89 -11.26
CA TYR A 47 1.51 7.34 -11.51
C TYR A 47 0.62 7.28 -10.28
N TYR A 48 1.16 7.26 -9.05
CA TYR A 48 0.36 7.21 -7.83
C TYR A 48 0.44 8.54 -7.05
N GLY A 49 -0.53 8.76 -6.17
CA GLY A 49 -0.70 9.99 -5.40
C GLY A 49 -2.12 10.54 -5.51
N VAL A 50 -2.47 11.40 -4.56
CA VAL A 50 -3.80 12.01 -4.42
C VAL A 50 -4.27 12.62 -5.75
N VAL A 51 -5.36 12.09 -6.30
CA VAL A 51 -6.03 12.62 -7.52
C VAL A 51 -5.11 12.64 -8.74
N ASN A 52 -4.28 11.60 -8.94
CA ASN A 52 -3.51 11.43 -10.17
C ASN A 52 -4.35 10.74 -11.26
N PRO A 53 -4.76 11.42 -12.34
CA PRO A 53 -5.58 10.83 -13.40
C PRO A 53 -4.82 9.79 -14.24
N LYS A 54 -3.50 9.67 -14.06
CA LYS A 54 -2.66 8.66 -14.71
C LYS A 54 -2.54 7.37 -13.89
N THR A 55 -3.18 7.30 -12.72
CA THR A 55 -3.16 6.09 -11.89
C THR A 55 -3.70 4.92 -12.71
N PRO A 56 -2.95 3.81 -12.85
CA PRO A 56 -3.39 2.68 -13.65
C PRO A 56 -4.59 1.99 -12.99
N SER A 57 -5.55 1.57 -13.80
CA SER A 57 -6.65 0.68 -13.41
C SER A 57 -6.34 -0.77 -13.81
N CYS A 58 -6.98 -1.73 -13.15
CA CYS A 58 -6.81 -3.16 -13.45
C CYS A 58 -7.51 -3.52 -14.77
N THR A 59 -8.68 -2.91 -15.01
CA THR A 59 -9.38 -2.87 -16.28
C THR A 59 -9.90 -1.45 -16.54
N PRO A 60 -10.22 -1.08 -17.79
CA PRO A 60 -10.67 0.26 -18.14
C PRO A 60 -11.91 0.75 -17.36
N ASP A 61 -12.73 -0.19 -16.87
CA ASP A 61 -13.99 0.09 -16.17
C ASP A 61 -13.88 -0.12 -14.65
N ASP A 62 -12.74 -0.60 -14.14
CA ASP A 62 -12.56 -0.88 -12.70
C ASP A 62 -12.32 0.38 -11.86
N TYR A 63 -12.68 0.26 -10.58
CA TYR A 63 -12.25 1.18 -9.53
C TYR A 63 -10.72 1.35 -9.54
N VAL A 64 -10.27 2.61 -9.68
CA VAL A 64 -8.86 2.97 -9.61
C VAL A 64 -8.36 2.76 -8.17
N PRO A 65 -7.33 1.93 -7.93
CA PRO A 65 -6.78 1.76 -6.61
C PRO A 65 -6.25 3.08 -6.04
N TYR A 66 -6.95 3.64 -5.08
CA TYR A 66 -6.55 4.90 -4.45
C TYR A 66 -5.45 4.64 -3.40
N ILE A 67 -4.19 4.62 -3.86
CA ILE A 67 -3.01 4.70 -2.99
C ILE A 67 -2.64 6.18 -2.84
N ASP A 68 -2.91 6.72 -1.66
CA ASP A 68 -2.64 8.12 -1.34
C ASP A 68 -1.18 8.35 -0.99
N ILE A 69 -0.59 7.41 -0.25
CA ILE A 69 0.78 7.54 0.26
C ILE A 69 1.55 6.26 -0.04
N VAL A 70 2.64 6.41 -0.80
CA VAL A 70 3.61 5.34 -1.07
C VAL A 70 4.89 5.65 -0.31
N TYR A 71 5.28 4.78 0.62
CA TYR A 71 6.46 5.01 1.43
C TYR A 71 7.70 4.33 0.82
N LEU A 72 8.43 5.11 0.01
CA LEU A 72 9.53 4.62 -0.83
C LEU A 72 10.92 4.75 -0.18
N ASN A 73 11.15 5.79 0.62
CA ASN A 73 12.51 6.29 0.89
C ASN A 73 13.06 5.96 2.29
N THR A 74 12.20 5.93 3.31
CA THR A 74 12.63 5.68 4.68
C THR A 74 12.14 4.30 5.09
N ILE A 75 13.03 3.39 5.41
CA ILE A 75 12.61 2.14 6.07
C ILE A 75 12.52 2.46 7.57
N PRO A 76 11.41 2.12 8.26
CA PRO A 76 11.32 2.24 9.70
C PRO A 76 12.57 1.61 10.37
N LYS A 77 13.17 2.30 11.36
CA LYS A 77 14.48 1.93 11.95
C LYS A 77 14.57 0.48 12.47
N ASN A 78 13.44 -0.17 12.71
CA ASN A 78 13.31 -1.53 13.22
C ASN A 78 12.98 -2.58 12.15
N ILE A 79 12.92 -2.18 10.86
CA ILE A 79 12.78 -3.08 9.71
C ILE A 79 14.13 -3.12 9.01
N ASP A 80 14.74 -4.29 8.97
CA ASP A 80 16.01 -4.52 8.27
C ASP A 80 15.79 -5.37 7.01
N ASN A 81 16.84 -5.51 6.19
CA ASN A 81 16.78 -6.27 4.96
C ASN A 81 16.45 -7.75 5.20
N LYS A 82 16.93 -8.32 6.32
CA LYS A 82 16.69 -9.73 6.64
C LYS A 82 15.22 -9.97 6.92
N LEU A 83 14.57 -9.09 7.66
CA LEU A 83 13.13 -9.18 7.92
C LEU A 83 12.31 -9.07 6.62
N MET A 84 12.72 -8.20 5.68
CA MET A 84 12.06 -8.07 4.37
C MET A 84 12.26 -9.33 3.52
N ASP A 85 13.49 -9.85 3.45
CA ASP A 85 13.82 -11.07 2.71
C ASP A 85 13.11 -12.29 3.29
N ASP A 86 13.06 -12.42 4.62
CA ASP A 86 12.37 -13.54 5.27
C ASP A 86 10.83 -13.42 5.13
N ALA A 87 10.27 -12.21 5.05
CA ALA A 87 8.81 -12.01 5.00
C ALA A 87 8.14 -12.56 3.73
N ILE A 88 8.87 -12.69 2.62
CA ILE A 88 8.31 -13.27 1.38
C ILE A 88 8.18 -14.80 1.44
N SER A 89 8.85 -15.46 2.40
CA SER A 89 8.87 -16.92 2.54
C SER A 89 8.38 -17.45 3.90
N SER A 90 8.32 -16.61 4.94
CA SER A 90 7.97 -17.00 6.31
C SER A 90 6.78 -16.22 6.85
N ASP A 91 5.72 -16.92 7.23
CA ASP A 91 4.52 -16.35 7.86
C ASP A 91 4.85 -15.63 9.17
N LEU A 92 5.80 -16.18 9.95
CA LEU A 92 6.26 -15.59 11.21
C LEU A 92 6.94 -14.24 10.94
N SER A 93 7.86 -14.19 9.99
CA SER A 93 8.59 -12.97 9.62
C SER A 93 7.66 -11.94 9.00
N ARG A 94 6.69 -12.38 8.18
CA ARG A 94 5.67 -11.51 7.59
C ARG A 94 4.74 -10.92 8.65
N THR A 95 4.34 -11.71 9.64
CA THR A 95 3.58 -11.24 10.79
C THR A 95 4.38 -10.25 11.63
N GLU A 96 5.68 -10.49 11.84
CA GLU A 96 6.56 -9.53 12.53
C GLU A 96 6.65 -8.22 11.76
N LEU A 97 6.87 -8.27 10.45
CA LEU A 97 6.92 -7.09 9.58
C LEU A 97 5.61 -6.31 9.66
N ALA A 98 4.47 -6.97 9.53
CA ALA A 98 3.15 -6.36 9.64
C ALA A 98 2.96 -5.65 10.99
N LYS A 99 3.37 -6.26 12.11
CA LYS A 99 3.33 -5.61 13.43
C LYS A 99 4.16 -4.33 13.47
N LYS A 100 5.35 -4.31 12.86
CA LYS A 100 6.21 -3.12 12.82
C LYS A 100 5.61 -2.02 11.95
N LEU A 101 5.01 -2.39 10.82
CA LEU A 101 4.32 -1.46 9.93
C LEU A 101 3.05 -0.89 10.58
N ASN A 102 2.28 -1.70 11.30
CA ASN A 102 1.10 -1.24 12.03
C ASN A 102 1.45 -0.28 13.18
N GLY A 103 2.57 -0.55 13.86
CA GLY A 103 3.08 0.31 14.94
C GLY A 103 3.87 1.54 14.46
N PHE A 104 4.00 1.74 13.15
CA PHE A 104 4.76 2.85 12.61
C PHE A 104 3.96 4.15 12.70
N GLN A 105 4.50 5.13 13.41
CA GLN A 105 3.96 6.49 13.48
C GLN A 105 5.04 7.47 13.02
N TYR A 106 4.84 8.11 11.87
CA TYR A 106 5.72 9.17 11.40
C TYR A 106 4.96 10.20 10.56
N ASP A 107 5.06 11.46 10.99
CA ASP A 107 4.50 12.64 10.33
C ASP A 107 3.01 12.51 10.00
N GLN A 108 2.67 12.12 8.76
CA GLN A 108 1.30 12.03 8.22
C GLN A 108 0.75 10.59 8.09
N VAL A 109 1.55 9.57 8.43
CA VAL A 109 1.13 8.15 8.37
C VAL A 109 0.81 7.66 9.78
N SER A 110 -0.47 7.37 10.03
CA SER A 110 -0.95 6.79 11.29
C SER A 110 -0.72 5.28 11.38
N SER A 111 -0.73 4.59 10.24
CA SER A 111 -0.39 3.17 10.08
C SER A 111 -0.30 2.84 8.58
N PHE A 112 0.39 1.75 8.22
CA PHE A 112 0.32 1.20 6.87
C PHE A 112 -0.89 0.28 6.71
N ASN A 113 -1.59 0.36 5.57
CA ASN A 113 -2.66 -0.57 5.21
C ASN A 113 -2.10 -1.86 4.61
N GLY A 114 -1.01 -1.75 3.85
CA GLY A 114 -0.43 -2.92 3.19
C GLY A 114 1.06 -2.79 2.95
N ALA A 115 1.66 -3.92 2.60
CA ALA A 115 3.04 -4.01 2.19
C ALA A 115 3.13 -4.65 0.81
N MET A 116 3.97 -4.07 -0.04
CA MET A 116 4.41 -4.61 -1.31
C MET A 116 5.92 -4.79 -1.25
N ILE A 117 6.35 -6.05 -1.26
CA ILE A 117 7.76 -6.43 -1.37
C ILE A 117 7.96 -7.01 -2.76
N TYR A 118 9.06 -6.69 -3.42
CA TYR A 118 9.37 -7.31 -4.72
C TYR A 118 10.75 -7.93 -4.73
N ASP A 119 10.85 -9.10 -5.35
CA ASP A 119 12.07 -9.87 -5.52
C ASP A 119 12.39 -10.06 -7.01
N LEU A 120 13.65 -10.35 -7.29
CA LEU A 120 14.15 -10.59 -8.63
C LEU A 120 14.65 -12.03 -8.73
N GLU A 121 13.89 -12.84 -9.47
CA GLU A 121 14.19 -14.25 -9.72
C GLU A 121 14.37 -14.45 -11.23
N ASP A 122 15.60 -14.80 -11.65
CA ASP A 122 15.99 -14.93 -13.06
C ASP A 122 15.63 -13.69 -13.90
N ASP A 123 14.69 -13.80 -14.84
CA ASP A 123 14.19 -12.71 -15.68
C ASP A 123 12.83 -12.18 -15.23
N ASN A 124 12.36 -12.58 -14.05
CA ASN A 124 11.08 -12.19 -13.49
C ASN A 124 11.27 -11.31 -12.26
N VAL A 125 10.39 -10.33 -12.13
CA VAL A 125 10.13 -9.65 -10.86
C VAL A 125 8.86 -10.24 -10.28
N ILE A 126 8.96 -10.71 -9.04
CA ILE A 126 7.85 -11.23 -8.28
C ILE A 126 7.46 -10.17 -7.26
N ILE A 127 6.21 -9.71 -7.32
CA ILE A 127 5.61 -8.73 -6.43
C ILE A 127 4.77 -9.49 -5.41
N TYR A 128 5.15 -9.39 -4.15
CA TYR A 128 4.48 -9.97 -2.99
C TYR A 128 3.71 -8.87 -2.26
N THR A 129 2.40 -9.01 -2.16
CA THR A 129 1.54 -8.00 -1.53
C THR A 129 0.69 -8.62 -0.44
N PHE A 130 0.58 -7.97 0.72
CA PHE A 130 -0.31 -8.40 1.80
C PHE A 130 -0.90 -7.19 2.55
N ASP A 131 -2.09 -7.39 3.11
CA ASP A 131 -2.72 -6.47 4.07
C ASP A 131 -2.01 -6.63 5.42
N VAL A 132 -1.64 -5.50 6.04
CA VAL A 132 -1.02 -5.48 7.38
C VAL A 132 -1.95 -6.06 8.45
N SER A 133 -3.27 -5.94 8.29
CA SER A 133 -4.29 -6.52 9.17
C SER A 133 -4.41 -8.05 9.04
N SER A 134 -4.08 -8.59 7.87
CA SER A 134 -4.22 -10.01 7.50
C SER A 134 -2.97 -10.54 6.77
N PRO A 135 -1.78 -10.49 7.42
CA PRO A 135 -0.50 -10.64 6.74
C PRO A 135 -0.22 -12.04 6.19
N ASN A 136 -0.97 -13.05 6.61
CA ASN A 136 -0.79 -14.41 6.10
C ASN A 136 -1.42 -14.61 4.71
N GLU A 137 -2.33 -13.73 4.30
CA GLU A 137 -2.95 -13.77 2.97
C GLU A 137 -2.12 -12.95 1.97
N MET A 138 -1.04 -13.57 1.50
CA MET A 138 -0.10 -12.94 0.57
C MET A 138 -0.47 -13.24 -0.89
N ARG A 139 -0.53 -12.20 -1.71
CA ARG A 139 -0.69 -12.29 -3.16
C ARG A 139 0.66 -12.20 -3.85
N LYS A 140 0.81 -12.95 -4.94
CA LYS A 140 1.98 -12.91 -5.81
C LYS A 140 1.57 -12.48 -7.22
N THR A 141 2.25 -11.48 -7.76
CA THR A 141 2.14 -11.07 -9.17
C THR A 141 3.50 -11.19 -9.81
N ILE A 142 3.56 -11.72 -11.03
CA ILE A 142 4.82 -11.92 -11.76
C ILE A 142 4.82 -11.01 -12.98
N ILE A 143 5.89 -10.25 -13.17
CA ILE A 143 6.14 -9.44 -14.36
C ILE A 143 7.56 -9.71 -14.86
N LYS A 144 7.73 -9.82 -16.18
CA LYS A 144 9.06 -9.97 -16.77
C LYS A 144 9.87 -8.69 -16.62
N ARG A 145 11.18 -8.80 -16.39
CA ARG A 145 12.07 -7.65 -16.16
C ARG A 145 12.02 -6.67 -17.33
N GLU A 146 11.97 -7.14 -18.57
CA GLU A 146 11.90 -6.27 -19.76
C GLU A 146 10.59 -5.48 -19.86
N LYS A 147 9.53 -5.92 -19.16
CA LYS A 147 8.22 -5.25 -19.15
C LYS A 147 8.12 -4.16 -18.09
N LEU A 148 9.09 -4.04 -17.17
CA LEU A 148 9.06 -3.00 -16.12
C LEU A 148 9.10 -1.57 -16.67
N ILE A 149 9.64 -1.38 -17.87
CA ILE A 149 9.69 -0.05 -18.52
C ILE A 149 8.36 0.35 -19.18
N SER A 150 7.46 -0.61 -19.39
CA SER A 150 6.15 -0.38 -19.98
C SER A 150 5.19 0.10 -18.89
N SER A 151 4.67 1.31 -19.06
CA SER A 151 3.73 1.90 -18.11
C SER A 151 2.50 1.02 -17.88
N ASP A 152 2.02 0.41 -18.96
CA ASP A 152 0.79 -0.39 -18.98
C ASP A 152 1.02 -1.76 -18.34
N ASP A 153 2.11 -2.45 -18.71
CA ASP A 153 2.43 -3.76 -18.10
C ASP A 153 2.74 -3.61 -16.60
N MET A 154 3.52 -2.60 -16.21
CA MET A 154 3.85 -2.34 -14.81
C MET A 154 2.61 -1.90 -14.02
N GLY A 155 1.77 -1.06 -14.61
CA GLY A 155 0.51 -0.61 -14.00
C GLY A 155 -0.46 -1.75 -13.76
N TYR A 156 -0.62 -2.61 -14.77
CA TYR A 156 -1.41 -3.83 -14.64
C TYR A 156 -0.86 -4.73 -13.53
N ALA A 157 0.46 -4.97 -13.49
CA ALA A 157 1.08 -5.82 -12.47
C ALA A 157 0.88 -5.26 -11.05
N ILE A 158 1.10 -3.96 -10.85
CA ILE A 158 0.89 -3.30 -9.56
C ILE A 158 -0.58 -3.36 -9.18
N CYS A 159 -1.50 -3.03 -10.10
CA CYS A 159 -2.93 -3.06 -9.82
C CYS A 159 -3.40 -4.47 -9.43
N LYS A 160 -3.03 -5.50 -10.20
CA LYS A 160 -3.36 -6.89 -9.85
C LYS A 160 -2.74 -7.33 -8.54
N SER A 161 -1.63 -6.73 -8.10
CA SER A 161 -1.03 -7.07 -6.80
C SER A 161 -1.81 -6.51 -5.60
N ILE A 162 -2.55 -5.39 -5.76
CA ILE A 162 -3.26 -4.69 -4.68
C ILE A 162 -4.78 -4.91 -4.69
N GLU A 163 -5.34 -5.31 -5.84
CA GLU A 163 -6.75 -5.63 -6.07
C GLU A 163 -7.31 -6.62 -5.02
N GLY A 164 -8.41 -6.24 -4.37
CA GLY A 164 -9.20 -7.09 -3.47
C GLY A 164 -8.54 -7.46 -2.12
N LYS A 165 -7.41 -6.82 -1.75
CA LYS A 165 -6.74 -7.08 -0.47
C LYS A 165 -6.45 -5.82 0.34
N ILE A 166 -5.91 -4.78 -0.29
CA ILE A 166 -5.66 -3.50 0.40
C ILE A 166 -6.80 -2.52 0.09
N LEU A 167 -7.44 -2.69 -1.06
CA LEU A 167 -8.68 -2.02 -1.42
C LEU A 167 -9.85 -2.81 -0.83
N PRO A 168 -10.85 -2.16 -0.21
CA PRO A 168 -12.10 -2.84 0.07
C PRO A 168 -12.63 -3.43 -1.25
N SER A 169 -13.03 -4.70 -1.23
CA SER A 169 -13.94 -5.19 -2.28
C SER A 169 -15.15 -4.29 -2.24
N GLU A 170 -15.63 -3.85 -3.40
CA GLU A 170 -16.84 -3.02 -3.49
C GLU A 170 -17.91 -3.49 -2.51
N LEU A 171 -18.49 -2.54 -1.77
CA LEU A 171 -19.71 -2.73 -0.99
C LEU A 171 -20.88 -3.05 -1.92
#